data_AF-A0A452ZB09-F1
#
_entry.id   AF-A0A452ZB09-F1
#
_cell.length_a   1.000
_cell.length_b   1.000
_cell.length_c   1.000
_cell.angle_alpha   90.00
_cell.angle_beta   90.00
_cell.angle_gamma   90.00
#
_symmetry.space_group_name_H-M   'P 1'
#
loop_
_entity.id
_entity.type
_entity.pdbx_description
1 polymer ?
#
loop_
_entity_poly.entity_id
_entity_poly.type
_entity_poly.pdbx_seq_one_letter_code
_entity_poly.pdbx_strand_id
1 'polypeptide(L)' 'MFVMVKLNLHLLEEIHDDIDFCCKLAKEESVILCPGSVLGMENWVRITFACVPSSLQDGLERIKSFCQRNKKKNSINGC' A
#
# COMPACT_ATOMS: atom_id res chain seq x y z
N MET A 1 -3.70 17.13 6.40
CA MET A 1 -2.23 16.96 6.27
C MET A 1 -1.96 15.55 5.77
N PHE A 2 -0.94 15.36 4.92
CA PHE A 2 -0.66 14.08 4.26
C PHE A 2 0.83 13.86 4.06
N VAL A 3 1.21 12.60 3.84
CA VAL A 3 2.54 12.21 3.35
C VAL A 3 2.40 11.45 2.04
N MET A 4 3.39 11.60 1.16
CA MET A 4 3.53 10.79 -0.04
C MET A 4 4.51 9.64 0.26
N VAL A 5 4.13 8.41 -0.07
CA VAL A 5 4.96 7.22 0.11
C VAL A 5 5.15 6.52 -1.22
N LYS A 6 6.40 6.27 -1.61
CA LYS A 6 6.73 5.54 -2.83
C LYS A 6 6.56 4.03 -2.61
N LEU A 7 5.83 3.36 -3.48
CA LEU A 7 5.68 1.92 -3.47
C LEU A 7 6.91 1.27 -4.10
N ASN A 8 7.42 0.22 -3.45
CA ASN A 8 8.41 -0.67 -4.04
C ASN A 8 7.71 -1.92 -4.57
N LEU A 9 7.18 -1.82 -5.79
CA LEU A 9 6.41 -2.89 -6.43
C LEU A 9 7.21 -4.17 -6.66
N HIS A 10 8.54 -4.09 -6.74
CA HIS A 10 9.38 -5.28 -6.87
C HIS A 10 9.23 -6.25 -5.71
N LEU A 11 8.79 -5.79 -4.53
CA LEU A 11 8.61 -6.60 -3.34
C LEU A 11 7.20 -7.23 -3.22
N LEU A 12 6.29 -6.97 -4.16
CA LEU A 12 4.88 -7.37 -4.07
C LEU A 12 4.50 -8.34 -5.21
N GLU A 13 3.89 -9.48 -4.89
CA GLU A 13 3.75 -10.64 -5.81
C GLU A 13 2.63 -10.49 -6.85
N GLU A 14 1.65 -9.63 -6.60
CA GLU A 14 0.50 -9.46 -7.48
C GLU A 14 0.00 -8.01 -7.50
N ILE A 15 0.89 -7.03 -7.44
CA ILE A 15 0.52 -5.61 -7.45
C ILE A 15 1.27 -4.91 -8.57
N HIS A 16 0.52 -4.40 -9.55
CA HIS A 16 1.11 -3.87 -10.79
C HIS A 16 1.43 -2.38 -10.74
N ASP A 17 0.61 -1.59 -10.06
CA ASP A 17 0.77 -0.13 -9.94
C ASP A 17 0.12 0.39 -8.64
N ASP A 18 0.16 1.71 -8.42
CA ASP A 18 -0.47 2.35 -7.27
C ASP A 18 -2.00 2.28 -7.28
N ILE A 19 -2.64 2.20 -8.45
CA ILE A 19 -4.10 2.06 -8.56
C ILE A 19 -4.52 0.68 -8.06
N ASP A 20 -3.88 -0.38 -8.56
CA ASP A 20 -4.12 -1.77 -8.17
C ASP A 20 -3.84 -1.98 -6.67
N PHE A 21 -2.74 -1.42 -6.17
CA PHE A 21 -2.44 -1.42 -4.72
C PHE A 21 -3.61 -0.83 -3.92
N CYS A 22 -4.06 0.37 -4.28
CA CYS A 22 -5.15 1.04 -3.57
C CYS A 22 -6.49 0.29 -3.70
N CYS A 23 -6.81 -0.25 -4.88
CA CYS A 23 -8.03 -1.01 -5.10
C CYS A 23 -8.07 -2.31 -4.30
N LYS A 24 -6.97 -3.08 -4.26
CA LYS A 24 -6.88 -4.32 -3.48
C LYS A 24 -6.91 -4.05 -1.99
N LEU A 25 -6.16 -3.05 -1.51
CA LEU A 25 -6.18 -2.63 -0.11
C LEU A 25 -7.59 -2.24 0.34
N ALA A 26 -8.33 -1.48 -0.47
CA ALA A 26 -9.71 -1.10 -0.16
C ALA A 26 -10.64 -2.32 -0.06
N LYS A 27 -10.48 -3.31 -0.95
CA LYS A 27 -11.29 -4.54 -0.97
C LYS A 27 -10.97 -5.48 0.20
N GLU A 28 -9.70 -5.67 0.52
CA GLU A 28 -9.28 -6.66 1.53
C GLU A 28 -9.30 -6.12 2.95
N GLU A 29 -8.90 -4.86 3.15
CA GLU A 29 -8.67 -4.29 4.48
C GLU A 29 -9.65 -3.16 4.83
N SER A 30 -10.53 -2.76 3.89
CA SER A 30 -11.39 -1.59 4.03
C SER A 30 -10.61 -0.29 4.32
N VAL A 31 -9.38 -0.18 3.78
CA VAL A 31 -8.54 1.03 3.91
C VAL A 31 -8.44 1.71 2.54
N ILE A 32 -8.83 2.99 2.50
CA ILE A 32 -8.80 3.79 1.28
C ILE A 32 -7.62 4.75 1.34
N LEU A 33 -6.72 4.62 0.35
CA LEU A 33 -5.64 5.56 0.09
C LEU A 33 -5.86 6.25 -1.25
N CYS A 34 -5.25 7.42 -1.44
CA CYS A 34 -5.27 8.09 -2.73
C CYS A 34 -4.04 7.62 -3.53
N PRO A 35 -4.23 7.03 -4.72
CA PRO A 35 -3.14 6.73 -5.65
C PRO A 35 -2.37 8.00 -6.02
N GLY A 36 -1.08 7.89 -6.31
CA GLY A 36 -0.21 9.01 -6.66
C GLY A 36 -0.30 9.37 -8.14
N SER A 37 -0.62 8.40 -9.00
CA SER A 37 -0.82 8.56 -10.45
C SER A 37 -1.87 9.62 -10.79
N VAL A 38 -2.96 9.71 -10.01
CA VAL A 38 -3.99 10.77 -10.17
C VAL A 38 -3.47 12.18 -9.85
N LEU A 39 -2.30 12.28 -9.22
CA LEU A 39 -1.59 13.51 -8.90
C LEU A 39 -0.31 13.68 -9.76
N GLY A 40 -0.11 12.83 -10.78
CA GLY A 40 1.07 12.85 -11.64
C GLY A 40 2.32 12.21 -11.03
N MET A 41 2.18 11.38 -9.99
CA MET A 41 3.29 10.70 -9.30
C MET A 41 3.13 9.18 -9.38
N GLU A 42 3.71 8.55 -10.40
CA GLU A 42 3.60 7.10 -10.64
C GLU A 42 4.13 6.25 -9.49
N ASN A 43 3.37 5.23 -9.09
CA ASN A 43 3.75 4.28 -8.04
C ASN A 43 3.97 4.94 -6.67
N TRP A 44 3.30 6.05 -6.39
CA TRP A 44 3.20 6.65 -5.06
C TRP A 44 1.80 6.48 -4.49
N VAL A 45 1.66 6.61 -3.18
CA VAL A 45 0.36 6.71 -2.50
C VAL A 45 0.38 7.88 -1.51
N ARG A 46 -0.76 8.56 -1.39
CA ARG A 46 -0.95 9.64 -0.42
C ARG A 46 -1.70 9.12 0.79
N ILE A 47 -1.03 9.13 1.94
CA ILE A 47 -1.62 8.77 3.23
C ILE A 47 -2.02 10.05 3.95
N THR A 48 -3.30 10.17 4.30
CA THR A 48 -3.83 11.30 5.07
C THR A 48 -3.82 10.95 6.55
N PHE A 49 -3.22 11.82 7.37
CA PHE A 49 -3.14 11.64 8.83
C PHE A 49 -3.91 12.70 9.61
N ALA A 50 -4.78 13.47 8.93
CA ALA A 50 -5.72 14.38 9.56
C ALA A 50 -6.98 13.64 10.05
N CYS A 51 -6.77 12.62 10.87
CA CYS A 51 -7.80 11.79 11.50
C CYS A 51 -7.41 11.48 12.95
N VAL A 52 -8.29 10.82 13.70
CA VAL A 52 -7.97 10.46 15.10
C VAL A 52 -6.81 9.45 15.14
N PRO A 53 -5.86 9.56 16.09
CA PRO A 53 -4.67 8.71 16.13
C PRO A 53 -4.95 7.21 16.14
N SER A 54 -6.02 6.77 16.82
CA SER A 54 -6.42 5.36 16.85
C SER A 54 -6.78 4.84 15.46
N SER A 55 -7.61 5.57 14.71
CA SER A 55 -7.96 5.19 13.33
C SER A 55 -6.76 5.18 12.40
N LEU A 56 -5.82 6.10 12.58
CA LEU A 56 -4.56 6.10 11.83
C LEU A 56 -3.74 4.83 12.14
N GLN A 57 -3.60 4.50 13.43
CA GLN A 57 -2.83 3.33 13.86
C GLN A 57 -3.44 2.02 13.34
N ASP A 58 -4.76 1.87 13.46
CA ASP A 58 -5.49 0.72 12.92
C ASP A 58 -5.33 0.60 11.41
N GLY A 59 -5.45 1.72 10.67
CA GLY A 59 -5.25 1.76 9.23
C GLY A 59 -3.83 1.36 8.82
N LEU A 60 -2.82 1.80 9.55
CA LEU A 60 -1.42 1.45 9.29
C LEU A 60 -1.12 -0.03 9.56
N GLU A 61 -1.67 -0.63 10.62
CA GLU A 61 -1.50 -2.06 10.88
C GLU A 61 -2.20 -2.94 9.83
N ARG A 62 -3.34 -2.50 9.30
CA ARG A 62 -4.00 -3.15 8.17
C ARG A 62 -3.18 -3.05 6.88
N ILE A 63 -2.63 -1.87 6.56
CA ILE A 63 -1.71 -1.68 5.43
C ILE A 63 -0.50 -2.61 5.55
N LYS A 64 0.09 -2.70 6.74
CA LYS A 64 1.22 -3.60 7.01
C LYS A 64 0.85 -5.07 6.81
N SER A 65 -0.30 -5.49 7.31
CA SER A 65 -0.82 -6.86 7.14
C SER A 65 -1.03 -7.20 5.66
N PHE A 66 -1.64 -6.28 4.91
CA PHE A 66 -1.81 -6.38 3.46
C PHE A 66 -0.47 -6.52 2.72
N CYS A 67 0.51 -5.65 3.03
CA CYS A 67 1.84 -5.72 2.41
C CYS A 67 2.57 -7.03 2.74
N GLN A 68 2.44 -7.56 3.95
CA GLN A 68 3.05 -8.83 4.34
C GLN A 68 2.43 -10.02 3.59
N ARG A 69 1.10 -10.03 3.45
CA ARG A 69 0.37 -11.07 2.71
C ARG A 69 0.72 -11.08 1.22
N ASN A 70 0.88 -9.89 0.64
CA ASN A 70 1.19 -9.72 -0.78
C ASN A 70 2.69 -9.65 -1.09
N LYS A 71 3.57 -9.91 -0.10
CA LYS A 71 5.02 -9.87 -0.30
C LYS A 71 5.47 -11.00 -1.22
N LYS A 72 6.32 -10.70 -2.20
CA LYS A 72 6.98 -11.73 -3.02
C LYS A 72 7.68 -12.75 -2.13
N LYS A 73 7.34 -14.02 -2.32
CA LYS A 73 8.14 -15.12 -1.81
C LYS A 73 9.45 -15.12 -2.59
N ASN A 74 10.55 -14.84 -1.91
CA ASN A 74 11.86 -15.12 -2.49
C ASN A 74 11.94 -16.63 -2.72
N SER A 75 11.83 -17.08 -3.97
CA SER A 75 12.38 -18.38 -4.34
C SER A 75 13.88 -18.30 -4.14
N ILE A 76 14.34 -18.65 -2.93
CA ILE A 76 15.68 -19.19 -2.77
C ILE A 76 15.63 -20.55 -3.46
N ASN A 77 15.82 -20.54 -4.79
CA ASN A 77 16.26 -21.73 -5.48
C ASN A 77 17.64 -22.03 -4.92
N GLY A 78 17.72 -23.12 -4.15
CA GLY A 78 19.00 -23.73 -3.86
C GLY A 78 19.71 -24.05 -5.17
N CYS A 79 20.94 -23.58 -5.28
CA CYS A 79 22.03 -24.29 -5.91
C CYS A 79 23.32 -23.91 -5.18
#